data_AF-A0A5E7Z4Z3-F1
#
_entry.id   AF-A0A5E7Z4Z3-F1
#
_cell.length_a   1.000
_cell.length_b   1.000
_cell.length_c   1.000
_cell.angle_alpha   90.00
_cell.angle_beta   90.00
_cell.angle_gamma   90.00
#
_symmetry.space_group_name_H-M   'P 1'
#
loop_
_entity.id
_entity.type
_entity.pdbx_description
1 polymer ?
#
loop_
_entity_poly.entity_id
_entity_poly.type
_entity_poly.pdbx_seq_one_letter_code
_entity_poly.pdbx_strand_id
1 'polypeptide(L)'
;MDFKEKHTLWFVLGFILLLVICFQQGATAQDRKIDRDKLGKIFKANSTQLREATFQQQEAVPEINIVEDGEITLRQNQLKAVRFGDKVEVAGAEAREVLQQQETRPVFTTGDTTVSPEQLIPEVFVLPGQTESQDIRYYIFFTSALPLQYDFSQNAFLGSINFILLPESGGGHLPTIDPVFIEPASLEIGGISPGWIEIDHLNLPSSSIKLTATDNLKDSAELRLRTRLNPEGYITKVGVKSPLTIKARKKFAQGYGIQEVPVEVILKGIGSGSAEIRFLFEEGAGTLSEESFVLSNNETKTVYIRSQGDGPVKLAAFSTGFSSNLEGFQYDFPYTFLLFTLIGGLIGASVKYLKSDSKFSWKSFSGGVLVGLLAVGLWYVLGINILSISLDDVYNEGSVLLISAVGAWGVGLKWG
;
A
#
# COMPACT_ATOMS: atom_id res chain seq x y z
N MET A 1 -3.93 1.13 23.89
CA MET A 1 -5.40 1.13 24.02
C MET A 1 -5.92 2.41 23.39
N ASP A 2 -6.45 2.28 22.18
CA ASP A 2 -6.86 3.39 21.33
C ASP A 2 -8.10 4.10 21.92
N PHE A 3 -8.32 5.37 21.55
CA PHE A 3 -9.44 6.19 22.06
C PHE A 3 -10.79 5.49 21.84
N LYS A 4 -10.93 4.77 20.72
CA LYS A 4 -12.11 3.97 20.39
C LYS A 4 -12.33 2.81 21.36
N GLU A 5 -11.28 2.09 21.75
CA GLU A 5 -11.37 0.95 22.69
C GLU A 5 -11.80 1.39 24.09
N LYS A 6 -11.29 2.54 24.56
CA LYS A 6 -11.70 3.09 25.86
C LYS A 6 -13.19 3.42 25.87
N HIS A 7 -13.69 4.08 24.83
CA HIS A 7 -15.10 4.43 24.74
C HIS A 7 -16.02 3.21 24.69
N THR A 8 -15.66 2.17 23.94
CA THR A 8 -16.43 0.93 23.88
C THR A 8 -16.43 0.20 25.22
N LEU A 9 -15.28 0.12 25.90
CA LEU A 9 -15.19 -0.51 27.24
C LEU A 9 -16.06 0.24 28.26
N TRP A 10 -16.01 1.57 28.30
CA TRP A 10 -16.84 2.37 29.20
C TRP A 10 -18.33 2.25 28.90
N PHE A 11 -18.69 2.13 27.63
CA PHE A 11 -20.08 1.91 27.23
C PHE A 11 -20.60 0.54 27.69
N VAL A 12 -19.79 -0.52 27.50
CA VAL A 12 -20.11 -1.89 27.97
C VAL A 12 -20.22 -1.94 29.49
N LEU A 13 -19.27 -1.36 30.22
CA LEU A 13 -19.31 -1.28 31.69
C LEU A 13 -20.53 -0.49 32.17
N GLY A 14 -20.84 0.64 31.53
CA GLY A 14 -22.02 1.44 31.84
C GLY A 14 -23.32 0.68 31.60
N PHE A 15 -23.40 -0.10 30.52
CA PHE A 15 -24.58 -0.90 30.20
C PHE A 15 -24.75 -2.10 31.15
N ILE A 16 -23.67 -2.80 31.52
CA ILE A 16 -23.71 -3.87 32.53
C ILE A 16 -24.14 -3.30 33.89
N LEU A 17 -23.58 -2.15 34.30
CA LEU A 17 -23.96 -1.48 35.54
C LEU A 17 -25.43 -1.08 35.52
N LEU A 18 -25.94 -0.56 34.40
CA LEU A 18 -27.35 -0.23 34.22
C LEU A 18 -28.25 -1.47 34.37
N LEU A 19 -27.87 -2.59 33.75
CA LEU A 19 -28.61 -3.85 33.89
C LEU A 19 -28.62 -4.35 35.33
N VAL A 20 -27.48 -4.30 36.03
CA VAL A 20 -27.39 -4.65 37.46
C VAL A 20 -28.28 -3.75 38.31
N ILE A 21 -28.28 -2.43 38.06
CA ILE A 21 -29.13 -1.46 38.77
C ILE A 21 -30.61 -1.77 38.50
N CYS A 22 -31.01 -1.98 37.25
CA CYS A 22 -32.39 -2.31 36.88
C CYS A 22 -32.85 -3.62 37.54
N PHE A 23 -31.98 -4.64 37.62
CA PHE A 23 -32.30 -5.90 38.29
C PHE A 23 -32.37 -5.76 39.82
N GLN A 24 -31.48 -4.97 40.44
CA GLN A 24 -31.56 -4.68 41.88
C GLN A 24 -32.82 -3.88 42.23
N GLN A 25 -33.19 -2.92 41.39
CA GLN A 25 -34.40 -2.11 41.60
C GLN A 25 -35.69 -2.91 41.32
N GLY A 26 -35.67 -3.84 40.37
CA GLY A 26 -36.78 -4.78 40.16
C GLY A 26 -37.01 -5.74 41.34
N ALA A 27 -35.95 -6.14 42.05
CA ALA A 27 -36.04 -6.95 43.27
C ALA A 27 -36.50 -6.16 44.51
N THR A 28 -36.51 -4.83 44.44
CA THR A 28 -36.87 -3.93 45.55
C THR A 28 -37.88 -2.88 45.12
N ALA A 29 -38.84 -3.24 44.25
CA ALA A 29 -39.86 -2.32 43.74
C ALA A 29 -40.83 -1.85 44.85
N GLN A 30 -40.34 -0.91 45.66
CA GLN A 30 -41.07 0.19 46.27
C GLN A 30 -40.29 1.47 45.93
N ASP A 31 -40.70 2.09 44.82
CA ASP A 31 -40.78 3.53 44.59
C ASP A 31 -39.50 4.40 44.79
N ARG A 32 -38.65 4.56 43.75
CA ARG A 32 -37.75 5.74 43.62
C ARG A 32 -37.50 6.17 42.17
N LYS A 33 -37.62 7.49 41.91
CA LYS A 33 -37.34 8.19 40.62
C LYS A 33 -35.83 8.40 40.39
N ILE A 34 -35.37 8.21 39.15
CA ILE A 34 -33.98 8.44 38.71
C ILE A 34 -33.77 9.90 38.29
N ASP A 35 -32.65 10.50 38.73
CA ASP A 35 -32.25 11.90 38.51
C ASP A 35 -31.40 12.05 37.24
N ARG A 36 -31.92 12.79 36.25
CA ARG A 36 -31.36 12.95 34.90
C ARG A 36 -30.19 13.96 34.82
N ASP A 37 -30.02 14.84 35.79
CA ASP A 37 -29.07 15.96 35.67
C ASP A 37 -27.60 15.57 35.84
N LYS A 38 -27.33 14.42 36.46
CA LYS A 38 -25.95 13.94 36.66
C LYS A 38 -25.30 13.40 35.38
N LEU A 39 -26.08 12.91 34.43
CA LEU A 39 -25.54 12.31 33.20
C LEU A 39 -25.03 13.35 32.19
N GLY A 40 -25.56 14.57 32.20
CA GLY A 40 -25.19 15.62 31.24
C GLY A 40 -23.82 16.26 31.47
N LYS A 41 -23.25 16.18 32.68
CA LYS A 41 -22.00 16.87 33.03
C LYS A 41 -20.72 16.13 32.60
N ILE A 42 -20.81 14.84 32.27
CA ILE A 42 -19.64 14.00 31.98
C ILE A 42 -19.13 14.19 30.55
N PHE A 43 -19.95 14.69 29.62
CA PHE A 43 -19.62 14.70 28.19
C PHE A 43 -18.98 15.99 27.64
N LYS A 44 -18.91 17.09 28.41
CA LYS A 44 -18.53 18.42 27.88
C LYS A 44 -17.05 18.81 28.01
N ALA A 45 -16.18 17.98 28.57
CA ALA A 45 -14.84 18.42 29.00
C ALA A 45 -13.68 18.21 28.00
N ASN A 46 -13.87 17.60 26.83
CA ASN A 46 -12.75 17.03 26.05
C ASN A 46 -12.48 17.59 24.64
N SER A 47 -13.00 18.76 24.23
CA SER A 47 -12.96 19.18 22.81
C SER A 47 -12.22 20.48 22.49
N THR A 48 -11.18 20.89 23.23
CA THR A 48 -10.53 22.19 22.96
C THR A 48 -9.03 22.16 23.18
N GLN A 49 -8.27 21.74 22.17
CA GLN A 49 -6.86 22.10 21.94
C GLN A 49 -6.37 21.41 20.66
N LEU A 50 -6.05 22.18 19.60
CA LEU A 50 -5.04 21.88 18.55
C LEU A 50 -5.14 22.89 17.37
N ARG A 51 -4.09 23.72 17.20
CA ARG A 51 -3.68 24.53 16.02
C ARG A 51 -2.48 25.40 16.47
N GLU A 52 -1.45 25.78 15.71
CA GLU A 52 -0.96 25.66 14.32
C GLU A 52 0.45 26.32 14.32
N ALA A 53 1.39 25.98 13.42
CA ALA A 53 2.51 26.87 13.03
C ALA A 53 3.21 26.43 11.74
N THR A 54 3.44 27.37 10.80
CA THR A 54 4.20 27.22 9.55
C THR A 54 5.14 28.43 9.37
N PHE A 55 6.35 28.23 8.85
CA PHE A 55 7.38 29.25 8.60
C PHE A 55 7.67 29.39 7.08
N GLN A 56 8.12 30.56 6.65
CA GLN A 56 8.48 30.94 5.26
C GLN A 56 9.91 31.49 5.22
N GLN A 57 10.65 31.23 4.14
CA GLN A 57 11.98 31.80 3.87
C GLN A 57 12.12 32.13 2.37
N GLN A 58 12.88 33.18 2.06
CA GLN A 58 12.92 33.92 0.79
C GLN A 58 14.38 33.98 0.28
N GLU A 59 14.61 33.81 -1.02
CA GLU A 59 15.93 33.86 -1.66
C GLU A 59 16.08 35.01 -2.68
N ALA A 60 17.33 35.39 -2.98
CA ALA A 60 17.72 36.49 -3.88
C ALA A 60 18.77 36.01 -4.93
N VAL A 61 18.74 36.62 -6.12
CA VAL A 61 19.48 36.21 -7.34
C VAL A 61 20.63 37.17 -7.67
N PRO A 62 21.79 36.71 -8.18
CA PRO A 62 22.84 37.57 -8.73
C PRO A 62 23.10 37.44 -10.26
N GLU A 63 23.68 38.51 -10.84
CA GLU A 63 23.97 38.76 -12.28
C GLU A 63 25.34 38.23 -12.78
N ILE A 64 25.47 38.08 -14.11
CA ILE A 64 26.63 37.51 -14.84
C ILE A 64 27.25 38.53 -15.83
N ASN A 65 28.59 38.50 -16.02
CA ASN A 65 29.32 39.19 -17.10
C ASN A 65 30.33 38.25 -17.80
N ILE A 66 30.55 38.49 -19.10
CA ILE A 66 31.32 37.63 -20.04
C ILE A 66 32.68 38.28 -20.40
N VAL A 67 33.74 37.49 -20.61
CA VAL A 67 35.06 37.93 -21.13
C VAL A 67 35.59 36.97 -22.21
N GLU A 68 36.18 37.53 -23.28
CA GLU A 68 36.74 36.89 -24.48
C GLU A 68 38.18 36.37 -24.29
N ASP A 69 38.42 35.08 -24.58
CA ASP A 69 39.59 34.51 -25.29
C ASP A 69 39.71 33.00 -24.98
N GLY A 70 39.11 32.16 -25.83
CA GLY A 70 39.51 30.76 -26.12
C GLY A 70 39.50 29.68 -25.03
N GLU A 71 39.47 30.05 -23.74
CA GLU A 71 39.36 29.19 -22.57
C GLU A 71 38.34 29.83 -21.62
N ILE A 72 37.12 29.28 -21.52
CA ILE A 72 36.13 29.80 -20.58
C ILE A 72 36.49 29.27 -19.19
N THR A 73 37.24 30.06 -18.43
CA THR A 73 37.42 29.81 -17.00
C THR A 73 36.32 30.54 -16.23
N LEU A 74 35.24 29.84 -15.88
CA LEU A 74 34.28 30.33 -14.90
C LEU A 74 35.01 30.39 -13.55
N ARG A 75 35.15 31.59 -12.96
CA ARG A 75 35.81 31.69 -11.65
C ARG A 75 34.93 31.07 -10.57
N GLN A 76 35.54 30.14 -9.85
CA GLN A 76 35.02 29.34 -8.73
C GLN A 76 34.17 28.11 -9.08
N ASN A 77 34.68 27.23 -9.95
CA ASN A 77 35.08 25.87 -9.59
C ASN A 77 35.55 25.14 -10.85
N GLN A 78 36.36 24.09 -10.67
CA GLN A 78 37.14 23.47 -11.73
C GLN A 78 36.28 22.68 -12.73
N LEU A 79 35.76 23.37 -13.74
CA LEU A 79 35.13 22.74 -14.90
C LEU A 79 36.16 21.94 -15.70
N LYS A 80 35.84 20.68 -16.02
CA LYS A 80 36.47 19.96 -17.13
C LYS A 80 35.54 20.06 -18.34
N ALA A 81 35.78 21.07 -19.16
CA ALA A 81 35.27 21.08 -20.53
C ALA A 81 36.27 20.34 -21.41
N VAL A 82 35.81 19.37 -22.20
CA VAL A 82 36.65 18.74 -23.22
C VAL A 82 36.30 19.37 -24.56
N ARG A 83 37.27 20.07 -25.15
CA ARG A 83 37.12 20.64 -26.49
C ARG A 83 37.65 19.63 -27.51
N PHE A 84 36.75 19.10 -28.35
CA PHE A 84 37.12 18.27 -29.51
C PHE A 84 36.89 19.07 -30.79
N GLY A 85 37.95 19.73 -31.29
CA GLY A 85 37.87 20.60 -32.46
C GLY A 85 37.07 21.89 -32.19
N ASP A 86 36.04 22.14 -33.00
CA ASP A 86 35.15 23.32 -32.88
C ASP A 86 34.01 23.12 -31.87
N LYS A 87 34.03 22.02 -31.09
CA LYS A 87 32.96 21.64 -30.16
C LYS A 87 33.43 21.64 -28.71
N VAL A 88 32.55 22.03 -27.79
CA VAL A 88 32.78 22.02 -26.33
C VAL A 88 31.81 21.04 -25.69
N GLU A 89 32.32 20.02 -25.02
CA GLU A 89 31.55 19.04 -24.24
C GLU A 89 31.78 19.29 -22.75
N VAL A 90 30.70 19.39 -21.96
CA VAL A 90 30.78 19.61 -20.50
C VAL A 90 30.11 18.44 -19.79
N ALA A 91 30.86 17.74 -18.92
CA ALA A 91 30.36 16.63 -18.11
C ALA A 91 30.76 16.82 -16.64
N GLY A 92 29.85 16.54 -15.69
CA GLY A 92 30.21 16.45 -14.26
C GLY A 92 29.19 16.98 -13.24
N ALA A 93 29.61 16.98 -11.97
CA ALA A 93 28.81 17.35 -10.78
C ALA A 93 28.23 18.77 -10.83
N GLU A 94 28.80 19.66 -11.64
CA GLU A 94 28.31 21.03 -11.81
C GLU A 94 27.20 21.15 -12.85
N ALA A 95 26.99 20.17 -13.76
CA ALA A 95 25.74 20.08 -14.51
C ALA A 95 24.57 19.82 -13.55
N ARG A 96 24.80 19.07 -12.47
CA ARG A 96 23.83 18.95 -11.36
C ARG A 96 23.70 20.25 -10.58
N GLU A 97 24.76 21.04 -10.43
CA GLU A 97 24.74 22.33 -9.73
C GLU A 97 24.05 23.44 -10.55
N VAL A 98 24.21 23.48 -11.88
CA VAL A 98 23.41 24.32 -12.80
C VAL A 98 21.94 23.87 -12.81
N LEU A 99 21.68 22.55 -12.75
CA LEU A 99 20.32 22.00 -12.58
C LEU A 99 19.76 22.15 -11.15
N GLN A 100 20.58 22.48 -10.14
CA GLN A 100 20.17 22.66 -8.73
C GLN A 100 20.08 24.14 -8.32
N GLN A 101 20.95 25.02 -8.82
CA GLN A 101 20.89 26.48 -8.63
C GLN A 101 19.74 27.10 -9.44
N GLN A 102 19.24 26.41 -10.46
CA GLN A 102 17.87 26.59 -10.93
C GLN A 102 16.93 25.81 -9.99
N GLU A 103 16.62 26.35 -8.81
CA GLU A 103 15.60 25.76 -7.91
C GLU A 103 14.22 25.63 -8.59
N THR A 104 14.01 26.37 -9.68
CA THR A 104 13.07 26.02 -10.73
C THR A 104 13.77 25.13 -11.76
N ARG A 105 13.88 23.83 -11.48
CA ARG A 105 14.38 22.85 -12.47
C ARG A 105 13.74 23.17 -13.82
N PRO A 106 14.49 23.28 -14.94
CA PRO A 106 13.88 23.61 -16.21
C PRO A 106 12.86 22.52 -16.49
N VAL A 107 11.58 22.87 -16.35
CA VAL A 107 10.49 22.08 -16.90
C VAL A 107 10.70 22.22 -18.39
N PHE A 108 11.45 21.29 -18.97
CA PHE A 108 11.58 21.21 -20.43
C PHE A 108 10.16 21.01 -20.94
N THR A 109 9.58 22.09 -21.44
CA THR A 109 8.25 22.11 -22.05
C THR A 109 8.50 22.07 -23.54
N THR A 110 8.78 20.86 -24.05
CA THR A 110 8.84 20.65 -25.49
C THR A 110 7.41 20.46 -25.98
N GLY A 111 6.73 21.56 -26.32
CA GLY A 111 5.28 21.57 -26.51
C GLY A 111 4.53 21.43 -25.19
N ASP A 112 3.51 20.56 -25.14
CA ASP A 112 2.66 20.33 -23.95
C ASP A 112 3.23 19.29 -22.95
N THR A 113 4.42 18.74 -23.20
CA THR A 113 4.95 17.63 -22.38
C THR A 113 5.95 18.15 -21.34
N THR A 114 5.65 17.93 -20.06
CA THR A 114 6.58 18.17 -18.94
C THR A 114 7.45 16.95 -18.74
N VAL A 115 8.76 17.10 -18.92
CA VAL A 115 9.77 16.05 -18.70
C VAL A 115 10.17 16.01 -17.22
N SER A 116 10.17 14.82 -16.59
CA SER A 116 10.70 14.68 -15.23
C SER A 116 12.23 14.77 -15.25
N PRO A 117 12.87 15.55 -14.37
CA PRO A 117 14.33 15.65 -14.27
C PRO A 117 15.05 14.31 -14.05
N GLU A 118 14.35 13.31 -13.49
CA GLU A 118 14.86 11.95 -13.28
C GLU A 118 15.06 11.16 -14.58
N GLN A 119 14.48 11.64 -15.68
CA GLN A 119 14.53 11.05 -17.02
C GLN A 119 15.59 11.70 -17.91
N LEU A 120 16.34 12.67 -17.39
CA LEU A 120 17.41 13.37 -18.10
C LEU A 120 18.76 12.81 -17.70
N ILE A 121 19.60 12.48 -18.68
CA ILE A 121 21.03 12.29 -18.42
C ILE A 121 21.65 13.69 -18.30
N PRO A 122 22.42 14.01 -17.24
CA PRO A 122 22.98 15.34 -17.02
C PRO A 122 24.21 15.60 -17.91
N GLU A 123 24.03 15.43 -19.22
CA GLU A 123 25.00 15.74 -20.27
C GLU A 123 24.37 16.73 -21.24
N VAL A 124 25.14 17.75 -21.58
CA VAL A 124 24.73 18.77 -22.54
C VAL A 124 25.66 18.69 -23.74
N PHE A 125 25.08 18.45 -24.89
CA PHE A 125 25.79 18.44 -26.16
C PHE A 125 25.51 19.75 -26.89
N VAL A 126 26.55 20.31 -27.51
CA VAL A 126 26.47 21.61 -28.19
C VAL A 126 26.88 21.44 -29.65
N LEU A 127 25.98 21.80 -30.57
CA LEU A 127 26.26 21.86 -31.99
C LEU A 127 26.45 23.31 -32.41
N PRO A 128 27.48 23.61 -33.21
CA PRO A 128 27.62 24.93 -33.78
C PRO A 128 26.44 25.22 -34.71
N GLY A 129 25.79 26.37 -34.51
CA GLY A 129 24.71 26.84 -35.38
C GLY A 129 25.17 27.13 -36.80
N GLN A 130 24.30 26.97 -37.80
CA GLN A 130 24.60 27.39 -39.18
C GLN A 130 24.61 28.92 -39.35
N THR A 131 24.09 29.66 -38.37
CA THR A 131 24.13 31.12 -38.33
C THR A 131 24.91 31.55 -37.09
N GLU A 132 25.67 32.64 -37.17
CA GLU A 132 26.63 33.15 -36.16
C GLU A 132 26.04 33.44 -34.75
N SER A 133 24.81 33.06 -34.43
CA SER A 133 24.19 33.47 -33.17
C SER A 133 23.42 32.42 -32.38
N GLN A 134 23.32 31.15 -32.80
CA GLN A 134 22.65 30.15 -31.95
C GLN A 134 23.29 28.75 -32.03
N ASP A 135 24.08 28.41 -31.01
CA ASP A 135 24.46 27.03 -30.73
C ASP A 135 23.21 26.22 -30.37
N ILE A 136 23.10 25.01 -30.93
CA ILE A 136 22.00 24.09 -30.61
C ILE A 136 22.47 23.21 -29.47
N ARG A 137 21.87 23.42 -28.30
CA ARG A 137 22.04 22.54 -27.13
C ARG A 137 21.04 21.41 -27.18
N TYR A 138 21.48 20.20 -26.86
CA TYR A 138 20.59 19.06 -26.75
C TYR A 138 20.99 18.11 -25.62
N TYR A 139 20.01 17.35 -25.14
CA TYR A 139 20.11 16.49 -23.98
C TYR A 139 19.69 15.07 -24.33
N ILE A 140 20.25 14.07 -23.63
CA ILE A 140 19.75 12.71 -23.72
C ILE A 140 18.58 12.56 -22.74
N PHE A 141 17.42 12.28 -23.29
CA PHE A 141 16.22 11.94 -22.56
C PHE A 141 15.95 10.45 -22.68
N PHE A 142 15.59 9.80 -21.57
CA PHE A 142 15.10 8.43 -21.60
C PHE A 142 13.75 8.30 -20.92
N THR A 143 12.86 7.51 -21.50
CA THR A 143 11.56 7.19 -20.92
C THR A 143 11.42 5.68 -20.81
N SER A 144 10.91 5.21 -19.66
CA SER A 144 10.47 3.82 -19.56
C SER A 144 9.21 3.69 -20.40
N ALA A 145 9.36 3.13 -21.60
CA ALA A 145 8.24 2.89 -22.49
C ALA A 145 7.31 1.84 -21.89
N LEU A 146 7.88 0.84 -21.23
CA LEU A 146 7.16 -0.21 -20.50
C LEU A 146 7.91 -0.55 -19.21
N PRO A 147 7.25 -0.50 -18.04
CA PRO A 147 7.82 -1.04 -16.81
C PRO A 147 8.04 -2.54 -16.97
N LEU A 148 8.98 -3.09 -16.20
CA LEU A 148 9.25 -4.52 -16.16
C LEU A 148 7.98 -5.27 -15.72
N GLN A 149 7.47 -6.13 -16.60
CA GLN A 149 6.26 -6.92 -16.40
C GLN A 149 6.58 -8.40 -16.60
N TYR A 150 6.07 -9.25 -15.72
CA TYR A 150 6.31 -10.69 -15.82
C TYR A 150 5.61 -11.29 -17.04
N ASP A 151 6.36 -11.97 -17.90
CA ASP A 151 5.86 -12.77 -19.02
C ASP A 151 5.89 -14.25 -18.60
N PHE A 152 4.70 -14.86 -18.51
CA PHE A 152 4.56 -16.25 -18.08
C PHE A 152 5.08 -17.26 -19.12
N SER A 153 5.11 -16.89 -20.41
CA SER A 153 5.63 -17.76 -21.47
C SER A 153 7.14 -17.82 -21.46
N GLN A 154 7.80 -16.73 -21.05
CA GLN A 154 9.26 -16.63 -20.98
C GLN A 154 9.82 -16.83 -19.56
N ASN A 155 8.95 -16.88 -18.54
CA ASN A 155 9.32 -16.97 -17.13
C ASN A 155 10.34 -15.88 -16.74
N ALA A 156 10.11 -14.65 -17.20
CA ALA A 156 11.00 -13.52 -17.04
C ALA A 156 10.23 -12.19 -17.02
N PHE A 157 10.77 -11.18 -16.36
CA PHE A 157 10.30 -9.81 -16.44
C PHE A 157 10.81 -9.16 -17.73
N LEU A 158 9.89 -8.62 -18.53
CA LEU A 158 10.15 -7.94 -19.77
C LEU A 158 9.79 -6.46 -19.68
N GLY A 159 10.64 -5.60 -20.22
CA GLY A 159 10.40 -4.16 -20.25
C GLY A 159 11.16 -3.51 -21.39
N SER A 160 11.00 -2.20 -21.52
CA SER A 160 11.77 -1.42 -22.48
C SER A 160 11.98 0.02 -22.04
N ILE A 161 13.10 0.58 -22.48
CA ILE A 161 13.45 1.98 -22.32
C ILE A 161 13.69 2.57 -23.70
N ASN A 162 13.17 3.76 -23.92
CA ASN A 162 13.37 4.53 -25.13
C ASN A 162 14.29 5.71 -24.82
N PHE A 163 15.16 6.04 -25.75
CA PHE A 163 16.08 7.16 -25.71
C PHE A 163 15.79 8.10 -26.87
N ILE A 164 15.83 9.40 -26.58
CA ILE A 164 15.58 10.48 -27.51
C ILE A 164 16.59 11.59 -27.20
N LEU A 165 17.15 12.20 -28.25
CA LEU A 165 17.95 13.42 -28.09
C LEU A 165 17.05 14.63 -28.27
N LEU A 166 16.84 15.43 -27.22
CA LEU A 166 15.93 16.57 -27.25
C LEU A 166 16.73 17.88 -27.31
N PRO A 167 16.55 18.72 -28.35
CA PRO A 167 17.13 20.05 -28.38
C PRO A 167 16.43 20.99 -27.38
N GLU A 168 17.18 21.93 -26.80
CA GLU A 168 16.69 22.94 -25.87
C GLU A 168 15.69 23.90 -26.54
N SER A 169 15.89 24.19 -27.83
CA SER A 169 15.07 25.12 -28.60
C SER A 169 14.81 24.64 -30.03
N GLY A 170 13.53 24.60 -30.42
CA GLY A 170 13.06 24.81 -31.80
C GLY A 170 12.99 23.60 -32.77
N GLY A 171 11.79 23.37 -33.32
CA GLY A 171 11.46 22.36 -34.35
C GLY A 171 11.73 22.80 -35.80
N GLY A 172 12.93 23.27 -36.07
CA GLY A 172 13.41 23.54 -37.44
C GLY A 172 14.01 22.30 -38.12
N HIS A 173 14.60 22.49 -39.31
CA HIS A 173 15.47 21.46 -39.89
C HIS A 173 16.69 21.29 -38.99
N LEU A 174 16.77 20.12 -38.33
CA LEU A 174 17.84 19.80 -37.41
C LEU A 174 19.07 19.35 -38.21
N PRO A 175 20.27 19.87 -37.91
CA PRO A 175 21.48 19.41 -38.56
C PRO A 175 21.75 17.95 -38.20
N THR A 176 22.51 17.26 -39.06
CA THR A 176 23.12 15.97 -38.70
C THR A 176 24.05 16.17 -37.52
N ILE A 177 23.98 15.26 -36.54
CA ILE A 177 24.80 15.32 -35.32
C ILE A 177 25.86 14.23 -35.35
N ASP A 178 26.88 14.38 -34.49
CA ASP A 178 27.76 13.26 -34.22
C ASP A 178 26.98 12.22 -33.39
N PRO A 179 27.09 10.92 -33.70
CA PRO A 179 26.30 9.91 -33.02
C PRO A 179 26.62 9.82 -31.52
N VAL A 180 25.57 9.82 -30.71
CA VAL A 180 25.65 9.63 -29.26
C VAL A 180 25.54 8.14 -28.94
N PHE A 181 26.52 7.61 -28.22
CA PHE A 181 26.59 6.21 -27.82
C PHE A 181 26.16 6.05 -26.37
N ILE A 182 25.21 5.13 -26.15
CA ILE A 182 24.71 4.78 -24.81
C ILE A 182 24.82 3.27 -24.63
N GLU A 183 25.55 2.84 -23.61
CA GLU A 183 25.72 1.44 -23.22
C GLU A 183 24.95 1.18 -21.90
N PRO A 184 23.76 0.57 -21.96
CA PRO A 184 23.03 0.12 -20.78
C PRO A 184 23.68 -1.11 -20.14
N ALA A 185 23.86 -1.08 -18.81
CA ALA A 185 24.38 -2.19 -18.02
C ALA A 185 23.58 -2.35 -16.72
N SER A 186 23.40 -3.58 -16.24
CA SER A 186 22.72 -3.85 -14.97
C SER A 186 23.26 -5.14 -14.35
N LEU A 187 23.25 -5.20 -13.02
CA LEU A 187 23.50 -6.45 -12.29
C LEU A 187 22.22 -7.26 -12.06
N GLU A 188 21.04 -6.63 -12.16
CA GLU A 188 19.74 -7.24 -11.88
C GLU A 188 18.98 -7.62 -13.17
N ILE A 189 19.34 -6.99 -14.30
CA ILE A 189 18.75 -7.26 -15.61
C ILE A 189 19.75 -8.07 -16.44
N GLY A 190 19.54 -9.39 -16.50
CA GLY A 190 20.45 -10.33 -17.17
C GLY A 190 20.45 -10.25 -18.70
N GLY A 191 19.39 -9.71 -19.31
CA GLY A 191 19.28 -9.55 -20.77
C GLY A 191 19.01 -8.11 -21.16
N ILE A 192 19.92 -7.50 -21.91
CA ILE A 192 19.74 -6.15 -22.47
C ILE A 192 20.00 -6.24 -23.97
N SER A 193 19.02 -5.83 -24.80
CA SER A 193 19.11 -5.95 -26.26
C SER A 193 18.49 -4.75 -26.98
N PRO A 194 19.25 -4.04 -27.83
CA PRO A 194 20.68 -4.21 -28.07
C PRO A 194 21.53 -3.84 -26.83
N GLY A 195 22.77 -4.33 -26.76
CA GLY A 195 23.69 -4.03 -25.64
C GLY A 195 24.25 -2.61 -25.65
N TRP A 196 24.09 -1.89 -26.77
CA TRP A 196 24.39 -0.48 -26.93
C TRP A 196 23.46 0.11 -27.98
N ILE A 197 23.27 1.42 -27.94
CA ILE A 197 22.54 2.18 -28.95
C ILE A 197 23.37 3.35 -29.44
N GLU A 198 23.14 3.72 -30.69
CA GLU A 198 23.71 4.88 -31.35
C GLU A 198 22.55 5.76 -31.83
N ILE A 199 22.60 7.05 -31.50
CA ILE A 199 21.58 8.02 -31.88
C ILE A 199 22.27 9.17 -32.61
N ASP A 200 22.00 9.27 -33.91
CA ASP A 200 22.62 10.19 -34.86
C ASP A 200 21.64 11.29 -35.35
N HIS A 201 20.50 11.42 -34.67
CA HIS A 201 19.46 12.38 -34.99
C HIS A 201 18.87 13.00 -33.73
N LEU A 202 18.34 14.21 -33.88
CA LEU A 202 17.60 14.92 -32.85
C LEU A 202 16.09 14.62 -33.00
N ASN A 203 15.39 14.56 -31.87
CA ASN A 203 13.98 14.19 -31.74
C ASN A 203 13.67 12.75 -32.16
N LEU A 204 12.50 12.51 -32.77
CA LEU A 204 12.00 11.19 -33.13
C LEU A 204 12.58 10.70 -34.46
N PRO A 205 12.69 9.37 -34.67
CA PRO A 205 12.20 8.28 -33.81
C PRO A 205 13.04 8.03 -32.54
N SER A 206 12.44 7.42 -31.52
CA SER A 206 13.22 7.01 -30.34
C SER A 206 13.98 5.70 -30.59
N SER A 207 15.19 5.59 -30.06
CA SER A 207 15.93 4.32 -30.00
C SER A 207 15.51 3.54 -28.77
N SER A 208 15.13 2.26 -28.93
CA SER A 208 14.62 1.43 -27.83
C SER A 208 15.58 0.31 -27.45
N ILE A 209 15.66 0.02 -26.16
CA ILE A 209 16.31 -1.18 -25.63
C ILE A 209 15.26 -2.06 -24.94
N LYS A 210 15.36 -3.36 -25.16
CA LYS A 210 14.58 -4.38 -24.47
C LYS A 210 15.34 -4.87 -23.26
N LEU A 211 14.61 -5.03 -22.17
CA LEU A 211 15.13 -5.46 -20.88
C LEU A 211 14.46 -6.80 -20.52
N THR A 212 15.28 -7.76 -20.11
CA THR A 212 14.86 -9.08 -19.65
C THR A 212 15.55 -9.38 -18.32
N ALA A 213 14.77 -9.62 -17.27
CA ALA A 213 15.28 -10.02 -15.96
C ALA A 213 14.65 -11.34 -15.52
N THR A 214 15.47 -12.28 -15.04
CA THR A 214 15.02 -13.61 -14.59
C THR A 214 14.84 -13.68 -13.07
N ASP A 215 15.34 -12.70 -12.35
CA ASP A 215 15.36 -12.71 -10.89
C ASP A 215 14.05 -12.15 -10.30
N ASN A 216 13.80 -12.47 -9.02
CA ASN A 216 12.64 -11.96 -8.29
C ASN A 216 12.83 -10.47 -7.97
N LEU A 217 12.39 -9.63 -8.91
CA LEU A 217 12.38 -8.19 -8.76
C LEU A 217 11.15 -7.74 -7.95
N LYS A 218 11.37 -6.88 -6.95
CA LYS A 218 10.30 -6.34 -6.10
C LYS A 218 9.68 -5.08 -6.70
N ASP A 219 10.35 -3.94 -6.52
CA ASP A 219 9.78 -2.62 -6.82
C ASP A 219 10.43 -1.95 -8.03
N SER A 220 11.75 -2.11 -8.17
CA SER A 220 12.52 -1.51 -9.26
C SER A 220 13.79 -2.31 -9.53
N ALA A 221 14.29 -2.23 -10.76
CA ALA A 221 15.62 -2.72 -11.11
C ALA A 221 16.60 -1.56 -11.37
N GLU A 222 17.84 -1.67 -10.87
CA GLU A 222 18.90 -0.70 -11.17
C GLU A 222 19.39 -0.86 -12.61
N LEU A 223 19.44 0.24 -13.36
CA LEU A 223 20.05 0.30 -14.68
C LEU A 223 21.10 1.40 -14.71
N ARG A 224 22.29 1.07 -15.20
CA ARG A 224 23.40 1.98 -15.38
C ARG A 224 23.53 2.34 -16.85
N LEU A 225 23.45 3.63 -17.15
CA LEU A 225 23.55 4.18 -18.51
C LEU A 225 24.95 4.77 -18.68
N ARG A 226 25.83 4.08 -19.39
CA ARG A 226 27.18 4.58 -19.69
C ARG A 226 27.16 5.37 -20.99
N THR A 227 27.92 6.45 -21.01
CA THR A 227 28.15 7.29 -22.19
C THR A 227 29.66 7.43 -22.40
N ARG A 228 30.08 8.03 -23.51
CA ARG A 228 31.49 8.36 -23.72
C ARG A 228 32.00 9.38 -22.71
N LEU A 229 31.16 10.33 -22.30
CA LEU A 229 31.50 11.38 -21.34
C LEU A 229 31.52 10.89 -19.90
N ASN A 230 30.73 9.87 -19.58
CA ASN A 230 30.70 9.23 -18.27
C ASN A 230 30.77 7.70 -18.39
N PRO A 231 31.99 7.13 -18.44
CA PRO A 231 32.19 5.68 -18.54
C PRO A 231 31.75 4.93 -17.27
N GLU A 232 31.73 5.60 -16.11
CA GLU A 232 31.18 5.04 -14.87
C GLU A 232 29.65 4.93 -14.91
N GLY A 233 29.01 5.73 -15.78
CA GLY A 233 27.58 5.71 -16.07
C GLY A 233 26.69 6.39 -15.03
N TYR A 234 25.44 6.56 -15.43
CA TYR A 234 24.37 7.15 -14.60
C TYR A 234 23.44 6.06 -14.11
N ILE A 235 23.16 6.05 -12.82
CA ILE A 235 22.24 5.09 -12.22
C ILE A 235 20.81 5.62 -12.36
N THR A 236 19.94 4.81 -12.97
CA THR A 236 18.49 5.01 -13.04
C THR A 236 17.77 3.77 -12.55
N LYS A 237 16.49 3.89 -12.24
CA LYS A 237 15.64 2.80 -11.75
C LYS A 237 14.52 2.52 -12.74
N VAL A 238 14.37 1.26 -13.12
CA VAL A 238 13.27 0.79 -13.96
C VAL A 238 12.19 0.23 -13.06
N GLY A 239 10.99 0.80 -13.11
CA GLY A 239 9.87 0.33 -12.30
C GLY A 239 9.48 -1.11 -12.65
N VAL A 240 9.15 -1.90 -11.63
CA VAL A 240 8.68 -3.28 -11.76
C VAL A 240 7.21 -3.31 -11.38
N LYS A 241 6.39 -3.91 -12.25
CA LYS A 241 4.98 -4.15 -11.97
C LYS A 241 4.85 -5.56 -11.42
N SER A 242 4.64 -5.68 -10.11
CA SER A 242 4.46 -6.99 -9.49
C SER A 242 3.30 -7.75 -10.14
N PRO A 243 3.52 -9.01 -10.58
CA PRO A 243 2.48 -9.76 -11.24
C PRO A 243 1.44 -10.31 -10.27
N LEU A 244 1.75 -10.36 -8.98
CA LEU A 244 0.85 -10.86 -7.95
C LEU A 244 0.46 -9.71 -7.04
N THR A 245 -0.84 -9.48 -6.87
CA THR A 245 -1.33 -8.46 -5.96
C THR A 245 -2.36 -9.09 -5.04
N ILE A 246 -2.27 -8.76 -3.75
CA ILE A 246 -3.28 -9.14 -2.76
C ILE A 246 -3.90 -7.90 -2.15
N LYS A 247 -5.21 -7.98 -1.88
CA LYS A 247 -5.98 -6.87 -1.29
C LYS A 247 -7.00 -7.41 -0.31
N ALA A 248 -6.94 -6.98 0.95
CA ALA A 248 -7.98 -7.26 1.92
C ALA A 248 -9.13 -6.26 1.72
N ARG A 249 -10.37 -6.75 1.60
CA ARG A 249 -11.53 -5.84 1.49
C ARG A 249 -11.83 -5.11 2.80
N LYS A 250 -11.38 -5.66 3.93
CA LYS A 250 -11.57 -5.10 5.28
C LYS A 250 -10.19 -4.89 5.91
N LYS A 251 -9.98 -3.72 6.52
CA LYS A 251 -8.75 -3.40 7.27
C LYS A 251 -8.82 -3.82 8.75
N PHE A 252 -10.03 -4.08 9.24
CA PHE A 252 -10.29 -4.52 10.61
C PHE A 252 -11.23 -5.73 10.57
N ALA A 253 -11.00 -6.70 11.44
CA ALA A 253 -11.88 -7.84 11.64
C ALA A 253 -11.85 -8.30 13.09
N GLN A 254 -12.90 -8.97 13.55
CA GLN A 254 -12.93 -9.53 14.89
C GLN A 254 -11.95 -10.73 15.02
N GLY A 255 -11.15 -10.69 16.09
CA GLY A 255 -10.13 -11.69 16.43
C GLY A 255 -10.70 -13.02 16.91
N TYR A 256 -9.81 -13.92 17.33
CA TYR A 256 -10.15 -15.22 17.96
C TYR A 256 -11.06 -16.14 17.14
N GLY A 257 -10.91 -16.10 15.82
CA GLY A 257 -11.67 -16.92 14.89
C GLY A 257 -13.11 -16.47 14.69
N ILE A 258 -13.47 -15.29 15.22
CA ILE A 258 -14.82 -14.76 15.10
C ILE A 258 -15.08 -14.23 13.70
N GLN A 259 -14.18 -13.52 13.03
CA GLN A 259 -14.48 -13.01 11.69
C GLN A 259 -13.50 -13.48 10.64
N GLU A 260 -14.02 -13.70 9.44
CA GLU A 260 -13.22 -13.94 8.25
C GLU A 260 -12.97 -12.64 7.48
N VAL A 261 -11.74 -12.51 6.97
CA VAL A 261 -11.31 -11.43 6.09
C VAL A 261 -11.21 -11.98 4.68
N PRO A 262 -12.06 -11.54 3.75
CA PRO A 262 -11.88 -11.86 2.33
C PRO A 262 -10.68 -11.08 1.78
N VAL A 263 -9.71 -11.83 1.25
CA VAL A 263 -8.53 -11.32 0.56
C VAL A 263 -8.62 -11.71 -0.91
N GLU A 264 -8.66 -10.69 -1.76
CA GLU A 264 -8.58 -10.85 -3.21
C GLU A 264 -7.13 -11.06 -3.62
N VAL A 265 -6.88 -12.12 -4.38
CA VAL A 265 -5.60 -12.44 -5.00
C VAL A 265 -5.76 -12.28 -6.49
N ILE A 266 -4.91 -11.44 -7.08
CA ILE A 266 -4.98 -11.02 -8.47
C ILE A 266 -3.63 -11.37 -9.11
N LEU A 267 -3.65 -12.14 -10.21
CA LEU A 267 -2.46 -12.43 -11.01
C LEU A 267 -2.55 -11.68 -12.34
N LYS A 268 -1.57 -10.84 -12.65
CA LYS A 268 -1.49 -10.01 -13.86
C LYS A 268 -0.09 -10.01 -14.44
N GLY A 269 0.05 -10.50 -15.65
CA GLY A 269 1.29 -10.43 -16.43
C GLY A 269 1.00 -10.51 -17.92
N ILE A 270 2.04 -10.77 -18.69
CA ILE A 270 2.00 -10.89 -20.15
C ILE A 270 1.94 -12.38 -20.54
N GLY A 271 1.25 -12.67 -21.65
CA GLY A 271 1.13 -14.02 -22.19
C GLY A 271 0.04 -14.86 -21.52
N SER A 272 -0.02 -16.14 -21.89
CA SER A 272 -0.89 -17.14 -21.25
C SER A 272 -0.07 -17.97 -20.28
N GLY A 273 -0.45 -18.01 -19.01
CA GLY A 273 0.18 -18.87 -18.03
C GLY A 273 -0.62 -18.93 -16.73
N SER A 274 -0.16 -19.78 -15.83
CA SER A 274 -0.72 -19.93 -14.49
C SER A 274 0.41 -20.05 -13.47
N ALA A 275 0.10 -19.76 -12.22
CA ALA A 275 1.05 -19.78 -11.13
C ALA A 275 0.43 -20.46 -9.91
N GLU A 276 1.19 -21.32 -9.24
CA GLU A 276 0.83 -21.82 -7.91
C GLU A 276 1.10 -20.71 -6.90
N ILE A 277 0.06 -20.27 -6.22
CA ILE A 277 0.11 -19.21 -5.22
C ILE A 277 0.10 -19.85 -3.84
N ARG A 278 0.99 -19.37 -2.98
CA ARG A 278 1.08 -19.72 -1.55
C ARG A 278 1.12 -18.45 -0.73
N PHE A 279 0.78 -18.54 0.54
CA PHE A 279 0.77 -17.40 1.45
C PHE A 279 1.80 -17.52 2.55
N LEU A 280 2.27 -16.37 3.04
CA LEU A 280 3.15 -16.24 4.18
C LEU A 280 2.60 -15.12 5.09
N PHE A 281 2.46 -15.43 6.37
CA PHE A 281 2.23 -14.41 7.40
C PHE A 281 3.58 -13.87 7.85
N GLU A 282 3.85 -12.59 7.59
CA GLU A 282 5.06 -11.91 8.09
C GLU A 282 4.88 -11.43 9.53
N GLU A 283 3.64 -11.13 9.92
CA GLU A 283 3.26 -10.69 11.26
C GLU A 283 1.86 -11.21 11.59
N GLY A 284 1.66 -11.67 12.84
CA GLY A 284 0.39 -12.23 13.31
C GLY A 284 0.16 -13.68 12.84
N ALA A 285 -1.06 -14.18 13.05
CA ALA A 285 -1.45 -15.54 12.69
C ALA A 285 -2.93 -15.65 12.30
N GLY A 286 -3.23 -16.55 11.37
CA GLY A 286 -4.56 -16.86 10.90
C GLY A 286 -4.61 -18.20 10.17
N THR A 287 -5.81 -18.75 10.02
CA THR A 287 -6.06 -19.93 9.15
C THR A 287 -6.65 -19.47 7.84
N LEU A 288 -6.10 -19.96 6.73
CA LEU A 288 -6.61 -19.70 5.39
C LEU A 288 -7.64 -20.75 5.01
N SER A 289 -8.67 -20.35 4.27
CA SER A 289 -9.61 -21.30 3.65
C SER A 289 -8.91 -22.24 2.67
N GLU A 290 -7.84 -21.76 2.04
CA GLU A 290 -6.95 -22.51 1.17
C GLU A 290 -5.50 -22.02 1.35
N GLU A 291 -4.58 -22.92 1.68
CA GLU A 291 -3.15 -22.56 1.89
C GLU A 291 -2.39 -22.35 0.57
N SER A 292 -2.86 -23.00 -0.51
CA SER A 292 -2.30 -22.90 -1.85
C SER A 292 -3.34 -23.17 -2.93
N PHE A 293 -3.21 -22.50 -4.08
CA PHE A 293 -4.04 -22.77 -5.25
C PHE A 293 -3.33 -22.31 -6.53
N VAL A 294 -3.78 -22.80 -7.69
CA VAL A 294 -3.29 -22.34 -9.00
C VAL A 294 -4.20 -21.24 -9.51
N LEU A 295 -3.60 -20.14 -9.98
CA LEU A 295 -4.31 -18.99 -10.55
C LEU A 295 -3.83 -18.74 -11.98
N SER A 296 -4.74 -18.50 -12.91
CA SER A 296 -4.41 -18.18 -14.31
C SER A 296 -4.11 -16.69 -14.48
N ASN A 297 -3.38 -16.32 -15.53
CA ASN A 297 -3.12 -14.92 -15.83
C ASN A 297 -4.43 -14.13 -16.05
N ASN A 298 -4.52 -12.94 -15.47
CA ASN A 298 -5.70 -12.07 -15.40
C ASN A 298 -6.89 -12.64 -14.62
N GLU A 299 -6.70 -13.72 -13.87
CA GLU A 299 -7.71 -14.26 -12.97
C GLU A 299 -7.64 -13.58 -11.59
N THR A 300 -8.78 -13.54 -10.90
CA THR A 300 -8.89 -13.06 -9.53
C THR A 300 -9.60 -14.13 -8.69
N LYS A 301 -9.01 -14.48 -7.56
CA LYS A 301 -9.60 -15.42 -6.60
C LYS A 301 -9.73 -14.75 -5.23
N THR A 302 -10.80 -15.04 -4.51
CA THR A 302 -10.95 -14.61 -3.10
C THR A 302 -10.62 -15.77 -2.18
N VAL A 303 -9.73 -15.54 -1.22
CA VAL A 303 -9.41 -16.47 -0.13
C VAL A 303 -9.87 -15.84 1.18
N TYR A 304 -10.37 -16.65 2.10
CA TYR A 304 -10.84 -16.18 3.40
C TYR A 304 -9.80 -16.47 4.46
N ILE A 305 -9.55 -15.47 5.31
CA ILE A 305 -8.59 -15.57 6.42
C ILE A 305 -9.35 -15.46 7.72
N ARG A 306 -9.26 -16.48 8.56
CA ARG A 306 -9.85 -16.50 9.89
C ARG A 306 -8.77 -16.25 10.93
N SER A 307 -9.05 -15.35 11.87
CA SER A 307 -8.10 -14.95 12.91
C SER A 307 -7.76 -16.10 13.88
N GLN A 308 -6.52 -16.15 14.37
CA GLN A 308 -6.12 -17.03 15.49
C GLN A 308 -5.87 -16.27 16.80
N GLY A 309 -6.06 -14.95 16.81
CA GLY A 309 -5.87 -14.08 17.97
C GLY A 309 -6.32 -12.65 17.67
N ASP A 310 -5.75 -11.67 18.36
CA ASP A 310 -5.88 -10.24 18.13
C ASP A 310 -4.51 -9.59 17.81
N GLY A 311 -4.54 -8.41 17.21
CA GLY A 311 -3.36 -7.63 16.85
C GLY A 311 -3.17 -7.43 15.34
N PRO A 312 -2.09 -6.74 14.95
CA PRO A 312 -1.76 -6.49 13.55
C PRO A 312 -1.40 -7.79 12.82
N VAL A 313 -1.77 -7.85 11.54
CA VAL A 313 -1.43 -8.94 10.64
C VAL A 313 -0.87 -8.38 9.35
N LYS A 314 0.21 -9.00 8.86
CA LYS A 314 0.79 -8.73 7.56
C LYS A 314 0.86 -10.01 6.77
N LEU A 315 0.18 -10.02 5.63
CA LEU A 315 0.11 -11.14 4.73
C LEU A 315 0.85 -10.82 3.44
N ALA A 316 1.64 -11.76 2.96
CA ALA A 316 2.18 -11.77 1.61
C ALA A 316 1.74 -13.05 0.90
N ALA A 317 1.65 -12.99 -0.42
CA ALA A 317 1.51 -14.16 -1.28
C ALA A 317 2.77 -14.28 -2.15
N PHE A 318 3.14 -15.51 -2.50
CA PHE A 318 4.31 -15.79 -3.31
C PHE A 318 4.04 -16.90 -4.31
N SER A 319 4.80 -16.86 -5.40
CA SER A 319 4.92 -17.93 -6.37
C SER A 319 6.38 -18.10 -6.77
N THR A 320 6.66 -19.05 -7.65
CA THR A 320 8.02 -19.25 -8.18
C THR A 320 8.42 -18.00 -8.99
N GLY A 321 9.42 -17.26 -8.51
CA GLY A 321 10.02 -16.13 -9.22
C GLY A 321 9.43 -14.75 -8.90
N PHE A 322 8.36 -14.65 -8.12
CA PHE A 322 7.78 -13.35 -7.72
C PHE A 322 6.98 -13.41 -6.42
N SER A 323 6.87 -12.27 -5.75
CA SER A 323 6.04 -12.07 -4.56
C SER A 323 5.04 -10.93 -4.74
N SER A 324 3.96 -10.97 -3.95
CA SER A 324 2.98 -9.89 -3.90
C SER A 324 3.45 -8.69 -3.10
N ASN A 325 2.63 -7.63 -3.12
CA ASN A 325 2.67 -6.61 -2.08
C ASN A 325 2.38 -7.21 -0.69
N LEU A 326 2.85 -6.52 0.34
CA LEU A 326 2.51 -6.83 1.72
C LEU A 326 1.17 -6.18 2.08
N GLU A 327 0.18 -6.99 2.43
CA GLU A 327 -1.16 -6.50 2.79
C GLU A 327 -1.34 -6.55 4.31
N GLY A 328 -1.55 -5.36 4.88
CA GLY A 328 -1.77 -5.18 6.31
C GLY A 328 -3.25 -5.00 6.67
N PHE A 329 -3.68 -5.67 7.73
CA PHE A 329 -4.97 -5.49 8.41
C PHE A 329 -4.83 -5.82 9.90
N GLN A 330 -5.86 -5.57 10.69
CA GLN A 330 -5.84 -5.73 12.15
C GLN A 330 -6.99 -6.61 12.63
N TYR A 331 -6.68 -7.51 13.55
CA TYR A 331 -7.65 -8.23 14.34
C TYR A 331 -7.93 -7.50 15.65
N ASP A 332 -9.18 -7.13 15.88
CA ASP A 332 -9.62 -6.47 17.10
C ASP A 332 -10.23 -7.46 18.07
N PHE A 333 -10.07 -7.22 19.36
CA PHE A 333 -10.74 -8.02 20.37
C PHE A 333 -12.27 -7.96 20.18
N PRO A 334 -12.99 -9.10 20.20
CA PRO A 334 -14.39 -9.19 19.75
C PRO A 334 -15.39 -8.68 20.81
N TYR A 335 -15.29 -7.41 21.21
CA TYR A 335 -16.14 -6.82 22.26
C TYR A 335 -17.63 -6.86 21.93
N THR A 336 -18.01 -6.61 20.67
CA THR A 336 -19.41 -6.64 20.24
C THR A 336 -19.98 -8.05 20.36
N PHE A 337 -19.26 -9.06 19.86
CA PHE A 337 -19.63 -10.47 20.02
C PHE A 337 -19.87 -10.84 21.49
N LEU A 338 -18.94 -10.48 22.39
CA LEU A 338 -19.07 -10.75 23.82
C LEU A 338 -20.28 -10.04 24.45
N LEU A 339 -20.49 -8.77 24.09
CA LEU A 339 -21.62 -7.99 24.60
C LEU A 339 -22.96 -8.62 24.20
N PHE A 340 -23.15 -8.94 22.93
CA PHE A 340 -24.40 -9.55 22.44
C PHE A 340 -24.60 -10.96 23.00
N THR A 341 -23.51 -11.72 23.16
CA THR A 341 -23.54 -13.03 23.83
C THR A 341 -24.01 -12.88 25.28
N LEU A 342 -23.49 -11.90 26.02
CA LEU A 342 -23.87 -11.66 27.42
C LEU A 342 -25.32 -11.20 27.55
N ILE A 343 -25.76 -10.27 26.69
CA ILE A 343 -27.15 -9.79 26.66
C ILE A 343 -28.10 -10.95 26.35
N GLY A 344 -27.81 -11.74 25.33
CA GLY A 344 -28.61 -12.91 24.97
C GLY A 344 -28.72 -13.89 26.14
N GLY A 345 -27.60 -14.23 26.77
CA GLY A 345 -27.55 -15.13 27.92
C GLY A 345 -28.38 -14.60 29.10
N LEU A 346 -28.30 -13.30 29.39
CA LEU A 346 -29.11 -12.65 30.43
C LEU A 346 -30.61 -12.72 30.11
N ILE A 347 -31.01 -12.44 28.87
CA ILE A 347 -32.41 -12.53 28.44
C ILE A 347 -32.92 -13.96 28.58
N GLY A 348 -32.17 -14.94 28.06
CA GLY A 348 -32.55 -16.37 28.13
C GLY A 348 -32.69 -16.87 29.57
N ALA A 349 -31.73 -16.53 30.44
CA ALA A 349 -31.78 -16.87 31.85
C ALA A 349 -32.96 -16.20 32.58
N SER A 350 -33.25 -14.93 32.25
CA SER A 350 -34.38 -14.19 32.83
C SER A 350 -35.73 -14.78 32.43
N VAL A 351 -35.92 -15.09 31.15
CA VAL A 351 -37.16 -15.73 30.64
C VAL A 351 -37.36 -17.08 31.30
N LYS A 352 -36.29 -17.86 31.48
CA LYS A 352 -36.36 -19.13 32.18
C LYS A 352 -36.78 -18.96 33.64
N TYR A 353 -36.16 -18.00 34.34
CA TYR A 353 -36.47 -17.74 35.75
C TYR A 353 -37.92 -17.30 35.94
N LEU A 354 -38.41 -16.37 35.11
CA LEU A 354 -39.81 -15.90 35.17
C LEU A 354 -40.85 -17.00 34.92
N LYS A 355 -40.48 -18.08 34.22
CA LYS A 355 -41.34 -19.25 33.99
C LYS A 355 -41.21 -20.35 35.06
N SER A 356 -40.27 -20.22 35.98
CA SER A 356 -40.02 -21.22 37.01
C SER A 356 -40.63 -20.76 38.34
N ASP A 357 -41.36 -21.63 39.02
CA ASP A 357 -41.86 -21.37 40.38
C ASP A 357 -40.76 -21.41 41.46
N SER A 358 -39.48 -21.53 41.06
CA SER A 358 -38.35 -21.58 41.98
C SER A 358 -37.96 -20.20 42.51
N LYS A 359 -37.46 -20.16 43.75
CA LYS A 359 -36.88 -18.92 44.32
C LYS A 359 -35.65 -18.49 43.54
N PHE A 360 -35.44 -17.18 43.39
CA PHE A 360 -34.28 -16.61 42.70
C PHE A 360 -32.98 -17.17 43.29
N SER A 361 -32.21 -17.84 42.44
CA SER A 361 -30.89 -18.36 42.78
C SER A 361 -29.89 -17.75 41.82
N TRP A 362 -28.99 -16.92 42.37
CA TRP A 362 -27.91 -16.30 41.60
C TRP A 362 -27.04 -17.34 40.89
N LYS A 363 -26.83 -18.51 41.52
CA LYS A 363 -26.06 -19.62 40.93
C LYS A 363 -26.71 -20.18 39.67
N SER A 364 -28.04 -20.35 39.70
CA SER A 364 -28.80 -20.84 38.56
C SER A 364 -28.86 -19.82 37.43
N PHE A 365 -28.95 -18.53 37.79
CA PHE A 365 -28.93 -17.43 36.82
C PHE A 365 -27.57 -17.30 36.13
N SER A 366 -26.46 -17.25 36.89
CA SER A 366 -25.11 -17.18 36.32
C SER A 366 -24.77 -18.42 35.49
N GLY A 367 -25.24 -19.60 35.91
CA GLY A 367 -25.13 -20.84 35.13
C GLY A 367 -25.81 -20.73 33.77
N GLY A 368 -27.02 -20.15 33.71
CA GLY A 368 -27.72 -19.90 32.45
C GLY A 368 -26.93 -18.99 31.49
N VAL A 369 -26.37 -17.89 32.00
CA VAL A 369 -25.56 -16.95 31.20
C VAL A 369 -24.30 -17.65 30.65
N LEU A 370 -23.59 -18.41 31.48
CA LEU A 370 -22.40 -19.16 31.05
C LEU A 370 -22.75 -20.19 29.98
N VAL A 371 -23.89 -20.85 30.09
CA VAL A 371 -24.33 -21.81 29.08
C VAL A 371 -24.73 -21.13 27.78
N GLY A 372 -25.35 -19.94 27.83
CA GLY A 372 -25.56 -19.13 26.63
C GLY A 372 -24.25 -18.79 25.92
N LEU A 373 -23.23 -18.41 26.69
CA LEU A 373 -21.89 -18.14 26.16
C LEU A 373 -21.24 -19.39 25.55
N LEU A 374 -21.33 -20.53 26.21
CA LEU A 374 -20.85 -21.80 25.67
C LEU A 374 -21.61 -22.22 24.41
N ALA A 375 -22.93 -21.99 24.35
CA ALA A 375 -23.74 -22.34 23.18
C ALA A 375 -23.30 -21.55 21.94
N VAL A 376 -23.08 -20.24 22.07
CA VAL A 376 -22.53 -19.43 20.97
C VAL A 376 -21.11 -19.87 20.64
N GLY A 377 -20.26 -20.08 21.64
CA GLY A 377 -18.88 -20.55 21.42
C GLY A 377 -18.82 -21.86 20.63
N LEU A 378 -19.67 -22.84 20.98
CA LEU A 378 -19.76 -24.11 20.26
C LEU A 378 -20.30 -23.93 18.83
N TRP A 379 -21.35 -23.13 18.65
CA TRP A 379 -21.89 -22.82 17.32
C TRP A 379 -20.81 -22.20 16.42
N TYR A 380 -20.06 -21.24 16.97
CA TYR A 380 -19.06 -20.48 16.22
C TYR A 380 -17.76 -21.27 15.96
N VAL A 381 -17.17 -21.83 17.01
CA VAL A 381 -15.86 -22.50 16.94
C VAL A 381 -15.94 -23.82 16.20
N LEU A 382 -17.00 -24.59 16.42
CA LEU A 382 -17.16 -25.89 15.77
C LEU A 382 -17.83 -25.77 14.39
N GLY A 383 -18.27 -24.57 14.00
CA GLY A 383 -19.01 -24.36 12.75
C GLY A 383 -20.26 -25.24 12.64
N ILE A 384 -20.80 -25.70 13.77
CA ILE A 384 -21.98 -26.56 13.78
C ILE A 384 -23.15 -25.67 13.39
N ASN A 385 -23.61 -25.79 12.15
CA ASN A 385 -24.79 -25.09 11.69
C ASN A 385 -26.04 -25.76 12.28
N ILE A 386 -26.31 -25.53 13.57
CA ILE A 386 -27.45 -26.10 14.30
C ILE A 386 -28.78 -25.68 13.66
N LEU A 387 -28.80 -24.53 12.98
CA LEU A 387 -30.02 -23.94 12.41
C LEU A 387 -30.14 -24.11 10.90
N SER A 388 -29.15 -24.65 10.18
CA SER A 388 -29.11 -24.72 8.71
C SER A 388 -29.39 -23.39 7.99
N ILE A 389 -29.26 -22.25 8.67
CA ILE A 389 -29.48 -20.92 8.10
C ILE A 389 -28.11 -20.33 7.76
N SER A 390 -27.88 -19.99 6.50
CA SER A 390 -26.74 -19.16 6.08
C SER A 390 -27.07 -17.71 6.40
N LEU A 391 -26.43 -17.14 7.42
CA LEU A 391 -26.55 -15.73 7.76
C LEU A 391 -25.37 -14.99 7.14
N ASP A 392 -25.65 -13.93 6.38
CA ASP A 392 -24.61 -13.03 5.88
C ASP A 392 -23.82 -12.40 7.05
N ASP A 393 -22.54 -12.12 6.80
CA ASP A 393 -21.58 -11.46 7.72
C ASP A 393 -22.13 -10.22 8.46
N VAL A 394 -23.14 -9.56 7.89
CA VAL A 394 -23.76 -8.33 8.41
C VAL A 394 -24.74 -8.60 9.56
N TYR A 395 -25.23 -9.84 9.73
CA TYR A 395 -26.25 -10.21 10.73
C TYR A 395 -25.70 -11.09 11.88
N ASN A 396 -24.39 -11.02 12.13
CA ASN A 396 -23.74 -11.90 13.09
C ASN A 396 -24.20 -11.60 14.54
N GLU A 397 -24.31 -10.33 14.93
CA GLU A 397 -24.61 -9.96 16.33
C GLU A 397 -26.03 -10.38 16.77
N GLY A 398 -27.02 -10.24 15.89
CA GLY A 398 -28.40 -10.64 16.19
C GLY A 398 -28.51 -12.14 16.42
N SER A 399 -27.82 -12.92 15.58
CA SER A 399 -27.76 -14.38 15.64
C SER A 399 -27.04 -14.86 16.89
N VAL A 400 -25.92 -14.23 17.23
CA VAL A 400 -25.17 -14.46 18.49
C VAL A 400 -26.08 -14.24 19.71
N LEU A 401 -26.83 -13.14 19.75
CA LEU A 401 -27.77 -12.87 20.84
C LEU A 401 -28.87 -13.93 20.92
N LEU A 402 -29.47 -14.30 19.79
CA LEU A 402 -30.55 -15.28 19.72
C LEU A 402 -30.09 -16.67 20.17
N ILE A 403 -28.95 -17.14 19.67
CA ILE A 403 -28.37 -18.43 20.04
C ILE A 403 -27.98 -18.44 21.52
N SER A 404 -27.39 -17.36 22.02
CA SER A 404 -27.06 -17.24 23.45
C SER A 404 -28.32 -17.30 24.32
N ALA A 405 -29.38 -16.59 23.92
CA ALA A 405 -30.65 -16.58 24.64
C ALA A 405 -31.32 -17.97 24.64
N VAL A 406 -31.34 -18.65 23.50
CA VAL A 406 -31.90 -20.00 23.38
C VAL A 406 -31.07 -21.01 24.18
N GLY A 407 -29.73 -20.94 24.11
CA GLY A 407 -28.84 -21.79 24.88
C GLY A 407 -29.04 -21.64 26.38
N ALA A 408 -29.07 -20.40 26.87
CA ALA A 408 -29.33 -20.09 28.28
C ALA A 408 -30.72 -20.55 28.75
N TRP A 409 -31.73 -20.47 27.88
CA TRP A 409 -33.09 -20.94 28.18
C TRP A 409 -33.19 -22.47 28.20
N GLY A 410 -32.66 -23.15 27.18
CA GLY A 410 -32.89 -24.58 26.92
C GLY A 410 -32.09 -25.55 27.80
N VAL A 411 -30.82 -25.28 28.08
CA VAL A 411 -29.95 -26.23 28.81
C VAL A 411 -30.20 -26.24 30.32
N GLY A 412 -30.99 -25.30 30.81
CA GLY A 412 -31.40 -25.30 32.20
C GLY A 412 -32.39 -26.40 32.60
N LEU A 413 -32.75 -27.30 31.68
CA LEU A 413 -33.57 -28.48 31.93
C LEU A 413 -32.69 -29.63 32.48
N LYS A 414 -32.80 -29.85 33.80
CA LYS A 414 -32.34 -31.05 34.55
C LYS A 414 -30.84 -31.22 34.79
N TRP A 415 -30.22 -30.26 35.49
CA TRP A 415 -29.10 -30.57 36.39
C TRP A 415 -29.62 -30.41 37.83
N GLY A 416 -30.37 -31.41 38.28
CA GLY A 416 -31.08 -31.43 39.56
C GLY A 416 -31.99 -32.63 39.63
#